data_AF-A0A2V1CKR0-F1
#
_entry.id   AF-A0A2V1CKR0-F1
#
_cell.length_a   1.000
_cell.length_b   1.000
_cell.length_c   1.000
_cell.angle_alpha   90.00
_cell.angle_beta   90.00
_cell.angle_gamma   90.00
#
_symmetry.space_group_name_H-M   'P 1'
#
loop_
_entity.id
_entity.type
_entity.pdbx_description
1 polymer ?
#
loop_
_entity_poly.entity_id
_entity_poly.type
_entity_poly.pdbx_seq_one_letter_code
_entity_poly.pdbx_strand_id
1 'polypeptide(L)'
;MVTRDAIHKAIEAETKSKRIFSIQEKGGKCVMVRDPAMTQVERKLRSTRIPTVLQETHLTTSRQLKEDEVVELVPNTLYEVEFPAKFGGPGEVGSVIKLNMERLQELGLLEEFLEVRRELLHKDKLPLLVRISHEKDSWHERKRGTVFQTSLTRNPMSDPWSIHFSNIQRRQDEWNGKSINERLMKLVSKATKMVIPNIRGGGREERWHAVASMTPYWEDNQEVTSIQLNYTPQATSVNDSIKKFAASHTDTGDDPTGYSGLCMMGHFDDDHFAGRFNLTPLRLTTVIEKCEMLLFPAKLWMHCSSGSGTYDVPPNDPRRLPPSPLDHLTRLPKRTPFMRLNAVVFPNKRCLNPTWRQIHPELFSEKGCDIFPSMKAHQEYMMRLWIANESEIMHWIEKMLAAEDYPEYARPGESYQGKGPSLLTRTTEFMMKTHKAQNKKWYGDIKIKMKENDDKAERKAREDGLPYEDPKVKAARVSKENAANGKLRDEYNAEQRKVLPVQRVSPEDYCRLFSWVDPDTGDLEYPSEECASKTLEWSGKPNDKFDQLLDKAKYLNCGTRVSNVQGGSVIPKVT
;
A
#
# COMPACT_ATOMS: atom_id res chain seq x y z
N MET A 1 39.57 0.21 17.81
CA MET A 1 38.09 0.13 17.84
C MET A 1 37.55 1.53 17.60
N VAL A 2 36.99 1.80 16.41
CA VAL A 2 36.31 3.07 16.15
C VAL A 2 34.91 2.95 16.75
N THR A 3 34.57 3.81 17.71
CA THR A 3 33.26 3.80 18.36
C THR A 3 32.18 4.29 17.40
N ARG A 4 30.95 3.82 17.56
CA ARG A 4 29.79 4.21 16.75
C ARG A 4 29.57 5.74 16.73
N ASP A 5 29.92 6.40 17.84
CA ASP A 5 29.92 7.86 17.98
C ASP A 5 31.02 8.56 17.18
N ALA A 6 32.21 7.97 17.09
CA ALA A 6 33.29 8.52 16.26
C ALA A 6 32.96 8.41 14.76
N ILE A 7 32.26 7.35 14.34
CA ILE A 7 31.74 7.22 12.97
C ILE A 7 30.64 8.26 12.70
N HIS A 8 29.74 8.50 13.65
CA HIS A 8 28.71 9.55 13.54
C HIS A 8 29.33 10.95 13.45
N LYS A 9 30.33 11.27 14.28
CA LYS A 9 31.03 12.57 14.25
C LYS A 9 31.86 12.75 12.97
N ALA A 10 32.47 11.69 12.44
CA ALA A 10 33.19 11.74 11.17
C ALA A 10 32.25 11.96 9.98
N ILE A 11 31.07 11.32 9.96
CA ILE A 11 30.04 11.53 8.93
C ILE A 11 29.46 12.95 8.97
N GLU A 12 29.36 13.56 10.17
CA GLU A 12 28.95 14.97 10.32
C GLU A 12 30.03 15.96 9.88
N ALA A 13 31.32 15.61 9.98
CA ALA A 13 32.44 16.48 9.64
C ALA A 13 32.84 16.46 8.15
N GLU A 14 32.50 15.41 7.39
CA GLU A 14 33.10 15.17 6.05
C GLU A 14 32.13 15.34 4.85
N THR A 15 30.95 15.94 5.03
CA THR A 15 30.03 16.17 3.89
C THR A 15 29.56 17.61 3.80
N LYS A 16 29.90 18.28 2.69
CA LYS A 16 29.49 19.65 2.39
C LYS A 16 27.98 19.85 2.19
N SER A 17 27.20 18.77 2.07
CA SER A 17 25.74 18.80 1.95
C SER A 17 25.12 17.74 2.87
N LYS A 18 24.09 18.10 3.64
CA LYS A 18 23.31 17.17 4.49
C LYS A 18 22.16 16.51 3.70
N ARG A 19 21.95 16.87 2.42
CA ARG A 19 20.87 16.37 1.57
C ARG A 19 21.28 15.16 0.72
N ILE A 20 20.34 14.24 0.51
CA ILE A 20 20.48 13.16 -0.49
C ILE A 20 20.14 13.68 -1.89
N PHE A 21 19.24 14.67 -1.97
CA PHE A 21 18.82 15.31 -3.20
C PHE A 21 19.05 16.82 -3.10
N SER A 22 19.71 17.40 -4.10
CA SER A 22 19.75 18.86 -4.26
C SER A 22 18.45 19.33 -4.90
N ILE A 23 17.94 20.51 -4.52
CA ILE A 23 16.73 21.10 -5.10
C ILE A 23 17.17 22.22 -6.04
N GLN A 24 16.65 22.18 -7.27
CA GLN A 24 16.90 23.16 -8.32
C GLN A 24 15.55 23.67 -8.82
N GLU A 25 15.39 24.98 -8.97
CA GLU A 25 14.21 25.53 -9.64
C GLU A 25 14.46 25.53 -11.15
N LYS A 26 13.57 24.87 -11.91
CA LYS A 26 13.61 24.80 -13.38
C LYS A 26 12.21 25.02 -13.93
N GLY A 27 11.99 26.12 -14.66
CA GLY A 27 10.75 26.38 -15.38
C GLY A 27 9.47 26.37 -14.50
N GLY A 28 9.54 26.92 -13.29
CA GLY A 28 8.40 26.94 -12.34
C GLY A 28 8.18 25.63 -11.58
N LYS A 29 9.10 24.66 -11.68
CA LYS A 29 9.09 23.41 -10.92
C LYS A 29 10.30 23.30 -10.01
N CYS A 30 10.12 22.61 -8.88
CA CYS A 30 11.23 22.22 -8.02
C CYS A 30 11.72 20.82 -8.41
N VAL A 31 12.94 20.75 -8.95
CA VAL A 31 13.56 19.52 -9.44
C VAL A 31 14.60 19.03 -8.43
N MET A 32 14.43 17.78 -7.98
CA MET A 32 15.29 17.13 -7.00
C MET A 32 16.29 16.20 -7.69
N VAL A 33 17.59 16.51 -7.59
CA VAL A 33 18.67 15.74 -8.23
C VAL A 33 19.45 14.97 -7.17
N ARG A 34 19.49 13.64 -7.32
CA ARG A 34 20.21 12.75 -6.39
C ARG A 34 21.71 13.02 -6.43
N ASP A 35 22.34 13.08 -5.26
CA ASP A 35 23.80 13.13 -5.14
C ASP A 35 24.42 11.80 -5.62
N PRO A 36 25.22 11.82 -6.71
CA PRO A 36 25.85 10.63 -7.24
C PRO A 36 27.01 10.12 -6.37
N ALA A 37 27.64 10.98 -5.56
CA ALA A 37 28.80 10.63 -4.74
C ALA A 37 28.43 9.90 -3.45
N MET A 38 27.19 10.07 -2.96
CA MET A 38 26.74 9.44 -1.73
C MET A 38 26.58 7.92 -1.89
N THR A 39 27.05 7.14 -0.91
CA THR A 39 26.88 5.68 -0.88
C THR A 39 25.46 5.28 -0.45
N GLN A 40 25.09 4.02 -0.66
CA GLN A 40 23.78 3.52 -0.21
C GLN A 40 23.64 3.50 1.32
N VAL A 41 24.73 3.23 2.04
CA VAL A 41 24.75 3.22 3.52
C VAL A 41 24.52 4.63 4.06
N GLU A 42 25.20 5.63 3.52
CA GLU A 42 25.02 7.03 3.91
C GLU A 42 23.61 7.52 3.61
N ARG A 43 23.07 7.21 2.42
CA ARG A 43 21.67 7.52 2.08
C ARG A 43 20.70 6.95 3.11
N LYS A 44 20.87 5.68 3.48
CA LYS A 44 20.01 5.01 4.44
C LYS A 44 20.07 5.64 5.83
N LEU A 45 21.27 6.00 6.29
CA LEU A 45 21.44 6.67 7.58
C LEU A 45 20.73 8.03 7.58
N ARG A 46 20.95 8.83 6.52
CA ARG A 46 20.37 10.18 6.40
C ARG A 46 18.85 10.16 6.20
N SER A 47 18.33 9.18 5.46
CA SER A 47 16.90 9.08 5.18
C SER A 47 16.04 8.79 6.41
N THR A 48 16.63 8.38 7.53
CA THR A 48 15.90 8.08 8.77
C THR A 48 15.89 9.24 9.77
N ARG A 49 16.71 10.27 9.56
CA ARG A 49 16.92 11.37 10.52
C ARG A 49 15.91 12.50 10.28
N ILE A 50 15.20 12.86 11.34
CA ILE A 50 14.34 14.06 11.40
C ILE A 50 15.15 15.16 12.09
N PRO A 51 15.34 16.34 11.47
CA PRO A 51 15.92 17.50 12.14
C PRO A 51 15.15 17.88 13.41
N THR A 52 15.87 18.26 14.47
CA THR A 52 15.27 18.57 15.78
C THR A 52 14.24 19.69 15.69
N VAL A 53 14.47 20.68 14.83
CA VAL A 53 13.54 21.81 14.65
C VAL A 53 12.17 21.39 14.12
N LEU A 54 12.06 20.25 13.44
CA LEU A 54 10.77 19.73 12.98
C LEU A 54 10.01 18.96 14.07
N GLN A 55 10.62 18.77 15.25
CA GLN A 55 9.99 18.19 16.43
C GLN A 55 9.32 19.24 17.33
N GLU A 56 9.57 20.52 17.09
CA GLU A 56 8.95 21.64 17.82
C GLU A 56 7.44 21.73 17.54
N THR A 57 6.66 22.20 18.51
CA THR A 57 5.18 22.30 18.43
C THR A 57 4.68 23.67 17.96
N HIS A 58 5.45 24.35 17.12
CA HIS A 58 5.13 25.64 16.50
C HIS A 58 5.75 25.71 15.09
N LEU A 59 5.37 26.69 14.25
CA LEU A 59 5.92 26.87 12.89
C LEU A 59 7.43 27.14 12.88
N THR A 60 8.15 26.51 11.95
CA THR A 60 9.60 26.72 11.82
C THR A 60 9.88 27.99 11.02
N THR A 61 10.87 28.77 11.44
CA THR A 61 11.28 29.98 10.70
C THR A 61 12.07 29.62 9.44
N SER A 62 12.04 30.49 8.41
CA SER A 62 12.82 30.29 7.19
C SER A 62 14.33 30.16 7.46
N ARG A 63 14.84 30.82 8.51
CA ARG A 63 16.23 30.71 8.96
C ARG A 63 16.54 29.28 9.43
N GLN A 64 15.73 28.74 10.35
CA GLN A 64 15.88 27.38 10.85
C GLN A 64 15.79 26.34 9.73
N LEU A 65 14.81 26.47 8.83
CA LEU A 65 14.69 25.58 7.66
C LEU A 65 15.95 25.61 6.79
N LYS A 66 16.53 26.80 6.57
CA LYS A 66 17.76 26.96 5.79
C LYS A 66 18.97 26.31 6.48
N GLU A 67 19.14 26.49 7.79
CA GLU A 67 20.24 25.94 8.58
C GLU A 67 20.24 24.40 8.63
N ASP A 68 19.05 23.79 8.67
CA ASP A 68 18.86 22.34 8.62
C ASP A 68 18.71 21.77 7.21
N GLU A 69 18.82 22.62 6.19
CA GLU A 69 18.63 22.28 4.78
C GLU A 69 17.30 21.56 4.54
N VAL A 70 16.20 22.02 5.15
CA VAL A 70 14.83 21.53 4.94
C VAL A 70 14.08 22.50 4.04
N VAL A 71 13.20 21.97 3.19
CA VAL A 71 12.26 22.76 2.39
C VAL A 71 10.85 22.46 2.87
N GLU A 72 10.12 23.51 3.23
CA GLU A 72 8.70 23.43 3.45
C GLU A 72 7.98 23.42 2.10
N LEU A 73 7.03 22.49 1.93
CA LEU A 73 6.25 22.36 0.72
C LEU A 73 5.38 23.60 0.55
N VAL A 74 5.60 24.30 -0.56
CA VAL A 74 4.68 25.35 -1.01
C VAL A 74 3.42 24.66 -1.54
N PRO A 75 2.23 25.00 -1.02
CA PRO A 75 0.99 24.45 -1.54
C PRO A 75 0.88 24.63 -3.06
N ASN A 76 0.29 23.63 -3.72
CA ASN A 76 0.01 23.55 -5.15
C ASN A 76 1.26 23.55 -6.05
N THR A 77 2.45 23.50 -5.48
CA THR A 77 3.72 23.38 -6.21
C THR A 77 4.10 21.91 -6.34
N LEU A 78 4.42 21.49 -7.57
CA LEU A 78 4.88 20.14 -7.86
C LEU A 78 6.40 20.04 -7.66
N TYR A 79 6.81 19.16 -6.75
CA TYR A 79 8.20 18.82 -6.51
C TYR A 79 8.53 17.52 -7.23
N GLU A 80 9.30 17.57 -8.31
CA GLU A 80 9.65 16.42 -9.16
C GLU A 80 11.06 15.92 -8.84
N VAL A 81 11.29 14.61 -8.93
CA VAL A 81 12.65 14.04 -8.86
C VAL A 81 13.18 13.80 -10.27
N GLU A 82 14.40 14.27 -10.52
CA GLU A 82 15.11 14.06 -11.78
C GLU A 82 15.72 12.66 -11.82
N PHE A 83 15.41 11.91 -12.87
CA PHE A 83 16.06 10.64 -13.16
C PHE A 83 17.20 10.85 -14.15
N PRO A 84 18.29 10.05 -14.07
CA PRO A 84 19.31 10.02 -15.12
C PRO A 84 18.69 9.80 -16.51
N ALA A 85 19.23 10.42 -17.56
CA ALA A 85 18.68 10.39 -18.92
C ALA A 85 18.37 8.98 -19.47
N LYS A 86 19.18 7.97 -19.08
CA LYS A 86 18.93 6.55 -19.42
C LYS A 86 17.62 5.97 -18.90
N PHE A 87 16.94 6.69 -18.01
CA PHE A 87 15.67 6.36 -17.40
C PHE A 87 14.54 7.30 -17.88
N GLY A 88 14.67 7.95 -19.03
CA GLY A 88 13.56 8.68 -19.67
C GLY A 88 13.27 10.09 -19.15
N GLY A 89 14.11 10.64 -18.25
CA GLY A 89 13.99 12.02 -17.78
C GLY A 89 13.13 12.21 -16.51
N PRO A 90 12.81 13.47 -16.12
CA PRO A 90 12.09 13.77 -14.88
C PRO A 90 10.61 13.33 -14.91
N GLY A 91 10.05 13.01 -13.73
CA GLY A 91 8.60 13.11 -13.50
C GLY A 91 7.72 11.85 -13.63
N GLU A 92 8.25 10.63 -13.72
CA GLU A 92 7.37 9.45 -13.89
C GLU A 92 6.92 8.77 -12.57
N VAL A 93 7.74 8.78 -11.51
CA VAL A 93 7.44 8.05 -10.25
C VAL A 93 7.91 8.79 -8.99
N GLY A 94 8.32 10.05 -9.12
CA GLY A 94 9.07 10.76 -8.06
C GLY A 94 8.41 12.00 -7.48
N SER A 95 7.20 12.34 -7.91
CA SER A 95 6.66 13.67 -7.64
C SER A 95 5.97 13.76 -6.28
N VAL A 96 5.93 14.96 -5.71
CA VAL A 96 5.23 15.28 -4.45
C VAL A 96 4.48 16.58 -4.65
N ILE A 97 3.22 16.62 -4.23
CA ILE A 97 2.42 17.85 -4.24
C ILE A 97 1.46 17.88 -3.05
N LYS A 98 1.39 19.05 -2.42
CA LYS A 98 0.41 19.40 -1.40
C LYS A 98 -0.69 20.22 -2.06
N LEU A 99 -1.95 19.88 -1.84
CA LEU A 99 -3.11 20.61 -2.32
C LEU A 99 -3.79 21.29 -1.12
N ASN A 100 -3.89 22.61 -1.15
CA ASN A 100 -4.63 23.37 -0.15
C ASN A 100 -6.14 23.42 -0.47
N MET A 101 -6.93 24.02 0.41
CA MET A 101 -8.38 24.15 0.24
C MET A 101 -8.78 24.86 -1.05
N GLU A 102 -8.11 25.95 -1.42
CA GLU A 102 -8.40 26.72 -2.64
C GLU A 102 -8.24 25.84 -3.87
N ARG A 103 -7.15 25.08 -3.94
CA ARG A 103 -6.92 24.16 -5.06
C ARG A 103 -7.90 23.00 -5.08
N LEU A 104 -8.27 22.45 -3.92
CA LEU A 104 -9.33 21.45 -3.86
C LEU A 104 -10.67 22.01 -4.35
N GLN A 105 -10.94 23.30 -4.11
CA GLN A 105 -12.14 23.98 -4.63
C GLN A 105 -12.08 24.15 -6.14
N GLU A 106 -10.95 24.63 -6.69
CA GLU A 106 -10.73 24.76 -8.14
C GLU A 106 -10.87 23.42 -8.88
N LEU A 107 -10.46 22.32 -8.25
CA LEU A 107 -10.58 20.98 -8.80
C LEU A 107 -12.00 20.38 -8.63
N GLY A 108 -12.92 21.09 -7.98
CA GLY A 108 -14.28 20.60 -7.69
C GLY A 108 -14.31 19.43 -6.70
N LEU A 109 -13.33 19.35 -5.79
CA LEU A 109 -13.17 18.27 -4.82
C LEU A 109 -13.44 18.71 -3.37
N LEU A 110 -13.48 20.01 -3.08
CA LEU A 110 -13.56 20.51 -1.71
C LEU A 110 -14.87 20.15 -1.00
N GLU A 111 -16.01 20.28 -1.68
CA GLU A 111 -17.33 20.02 -1.07
C GLU A 111 -17.43 18.58 -0.56
N GLU A 112 -17.17 17.62 -1.44
CA GLU A 112 -17.10 16.19 -1.12
C GLU A 112 -16.09 15.90 0.01
N PHE A 113 -14.92 16.55 -0.01
CA PHE A 113 -13.92 16.43 1.06
C PHE A 113 -14.47 16.89 2.42
N LEU A 114 -15.19 18.02 2.45
CA LEU A 114 -15.79 18.59 3.66
C LEU A 114 -16.91 17.70 4.21
N GLU A 115 -17.72 17.09 3.35
CA GLU A 115 -18.77 16.14 3.75
C GLU A 115 -18.18 14.89 4.40
N VAL A 116 -17.22 14.24 3.74
CA VAL A 116 -16.53 13.07 4.29
C VAL A 116 -15.85 13.42 5.61
N ARG A 117 -15.20 14.59 5.70
CA ARG A 117 -14.60 15.07 6.94
C ARG A 117 -15.64 15.22 8.06
N ARG A 118 -16.80 15.81 7.77
CA ARG A 118 -17.88 16.01 8.75
C ARG A 118 -18.40 14.67 9.28
N GLU A 119 -18.55 13.69 8.40
CA GLU A 119 -18.99 12.35 8.78
C GLU A 119 -17.96 11.64 9.64
N LEU A 120 -16.68 11.62 9.24
CA LEU A 120 -15.62 10.92 9.97
C LEU A 120 -15.29 11.55 11.32
N LEU A 121 -15.44 12.87 11.46
CA LEU A 121 -15.26 13.57 12.73
C LEU A 121 -16.52 13.61 13.60
N HIS A 122 -17.61 12.94 13.20
CA HIS A 122 -18.76 12.83 14.08
C HIS A 122 -18.37 12.13 15.38
N LYS A 123 -18.84 12.65 16.52
CA LYS A 123 -18.48 12.18 17.88
C LYS A 123 -18.63 10.67 18.10
N ASP A 124 -19.54 10.04 17.36
CA ASP A 124 -19.85 8.62 17.49
C ASP A 124 -19.03 7.72 16.55
N LYS A 125 -18.28 8.27 15.58
CA LYS A 125 -17.52 7.45 14.61
C LYS A 125 -16.32 6.74 15.22
N LEU A 126 -15.46 7.44 15.96
CA LEU A 126 -14.30 6.79 16.57
C LEU A 126 -14.73 5.68 17.56
N PRO A 127 -15.69 5.90 18.50
CA PRO A 127 -16.21 4.84 19.35
C PRO A 127 -16.76 3.63 18.58
N LEU A 128 -17.47 3.88 17.46
CA LEU A 128 -17.99 2.82 16.60
C LEU A 128 -16.88 1.98 15.96
N LEU A 129 -15.86 2.63 15.37
CA LEU A 129 -14.74 1.93 14.73
C LEU A 129 -13.90 1.14 15.74
N VAL A 130 -13.69 1.70 16.94
CA VAL A 130 -13.06 1.02 18.08
C VAL A 130 -13.86 -0.24 18.41
N ARG A 131 -15.18 -0.12 18.66
CA ARG A 131 -16.07 -1.26 18.96
C ARG A 131 -15.96 -2.36 17.91
N ILE A 132 -16.14 -2.04 16.62
CA ILE A 132 -16.09 -3.02 15.53
C ILE A 132 -14.71 -3.69 15.45
N SER A 133 -13.63 -2.92 15.65
CA SER A 133 -12.27 -3.46 15.63
C SER A 133 -12.00 -4.43 16.79
N HIS A 134 -12.65 -4.23 17.95
CA HIS A 134 -12.46 -5.05 19.15
C HIS A 134 -13.14 -6.41 19.14
N GLU A 135 -14.21 -6.60 18.37
CA GLU A 135 -15.04 -7.81 18.42
C GLU A 135 -14.27 -9.11 18.17
N LYS A 136 -13.12 -9.05 17.47
CA LYS A 136 -12.35 -10.24 17.09
C LYS A 136 -10.91 -10.27 17.58
N ASP A 137 -10.30 -9.14 17.95
CA ASP A 137 -8.86 -9.10 18.21
C ASP A 137 -8.42 -7.93 19.12
N SER A 138 -8.50 -8.10 20.45
CA SER A 138 -7.99 -7.14 21.43
C SER A 138 -6.46 -6.94 21.36
N TRP A 139 -5.73 -7.82 20.66
CA TRP A 139 -4.28 -7.68 20.44
C TRP A 139 -3.97 -6.69 19.30
N HIS A 140 -4.90 -6.46 18.39
CA HIS A 140 -4.74 -5.54 17.26
C HIS A 140 -4.55 -4.09 17.74
N GLU A 141 -5.35 -3.64 18.71
CA GLU A 141 -5.22 -2.31 19.32
C GLU A 141 -3.88 -2.13 20.03
N ARG A 142 -3.42 -3.14 20.79
CA ARG A 142 -2.12 -3.05 21.48
C ARG A 142 -0.96 -2.74 20.54
N LYS A 143 -1.06 -3.14 19.26
CA LYS A 143 -0.02 -2.92 18.24
C LYS A 143 -0.25 -1.75 17.30
N ARG A 144 -1.50 -1.39 17.00
CA ARG A 144 -1.82 -0.37 15.99
C ARG A 144 -2.48 0.88 16.55
N GLY A 145 -3.00 0.84 17.76
CA GLY A 145 -3.80 1.90 18.37
C GLY A 145 -5.00 2.26 17.50
N THR A 146 -5.24 3.55 17.28
CA THR A 146 -6.43 4.10 16.59
C THR A 146 -6.24 4.22 15.08
N VAL A 147 -5.69 3.15 14.48
CA VAL A 147 -5.44 2.99 13.04
C VAL A 147 -6.36 1.92 12.48
N PHE A 148 -7.29 2.31 11.60
CA PHE A 148 -8.35 1.46 11.10
C PHE A 148 -8.23 1.25 9.59
N GLN A 149 -8.16 -0.01 9.16
CA GLN A 149 -8.28 -0.36 7.74
C GLN A 149 -9.77 -0.55 7.44
N THR A 150 -10.33 0.26 6.54
CA THR A 150 -11.79 0.33 6.34
C THR A 150 -12.29 -0.38 5.10
N SER A 151 -11.39 -0.77 4.20
CA SER A 151 -11.72 -1.48 2.96
C SER A 151 -11.16 -2.90 2.99
N LEU A 152 -10.19 -3.20 2.12
CA LEU A 152 -9.50 -4.48 2.09
C LEU A 152 -8.35 -4.48 3.10
N THR A 153 -8.22 -5.55 3.87
CA THR A 153 -7.10 -5.72 4.79
C THR A 153 -6.20 -6.85 4.35
N ARG A 154 -5.03 -6.93 5.01
CA ARG A 154 -3.96 -7.86 4.70
C ARG A 154 -3.52 -8.64 5.92
N ASN A 155 -3.46 -9.96 5.81
CA ASN A 155 -2.64 -10.77 6.72
C ASN A 155 -1.16 -10.69 6.32
N PRO A 156 -0.24 -10.35 7.25
CA PRO A 156 1.18 -10.37 6.97
C PRO A 156 1.64 -11.80 6.69
N MET A 157 2.52 -11.96 5.69
CA MET A 157 3.08 -13.24 5.16
C MET A 157 2.26 -13.91 4.04
N SER A 158 2.88 -14.92 3.41
CA SER A 158 2.42 -15.79 2.31
C SER A 158 1.26 -16.71 2.71
N ASP A 159 0.28 -16.18 3.43
CA ASP A 159 -0.91 -16.91 3.86
C ASP A 159 -1.86 -17.07 2.65
N PRO A 160 -2.43 -18.26 2.40
CA PRO A 160 -3.66 -18.35 1.61
C PRO A 160 -4.67 -17.32 2.14
N TRP A 161 -5.36 -16.61 1.24
CA TRP A 161 -6.33 -15.55 1.59
C TRP A 161 -5.77 -14.26 2.17
N SER A 162 -4.57 -13.85 1.80
CA SER A 162 -4.00 -12.60 2.33
C SER A 162 -4.76 -11.31 1.93
N ILE A 163 -5.70 -11.38 0.98
CA ILE A 163 -6.58 -10.28 0.54
C ILE A 163 -8.01 -10.64 0.92
N HIS A 164 -8.60 -9.87 1.83
CA HIS A 164 -9.94 -10.11 2.36
C HIS A 164 -10.57 -8.82 2.90
N PHE A 165 -11.86 -8.85 3.21
CA PHE A 165 -12.52 -7.71 3.84
C PHE A 165 -11.91 -7.43 5.22
N SER A 166 -11.69 -6.15 5.50
CA SER A 166 -11.45 -5.71 6.88
C SER A 166 -12.68 -6.01 7.75
N ASN A 167 -12.48 -6.11 9.07
CA ASN A 167 -13.61 -6.30 9.98
C ASN A 167 -14.61 -5.14 9.89
N ILE A 168 -14.11 -3.92 9.69
CA ILE A 168 -14.93 -2.73 9.46
C ILE A 168 -15.69 -2.85 8.13
N GLN A 169 -15.04 -3.33 7.07
CA GLN A 169 -15.71 -3.54 5.79
C GLN A 169 -16.85 -4.58 5.90
N ARG A 170 -16.75 -5.56 6.78
CA ARG A 170 -17.82 -6.58 6.99
C ARG A 170 -19.03 -6.07 7.79
N ARG A 171 -19.01 -4.82 8.27
CA ARG A 171 -20.08 -4.18 9.07
C ARG A 171 -20.67 -2.95 8.37
N GLN A 172 -20.88 -3.03 7.05
CA GLN A 172 -21.34 -1.87 6.25
C GLN A 172 -22.63 -1.25 6.77
N ASP A 173 -23.52 -2.10 7.26
CA ASP A 173 -24.80 -1.77 7.88
C ASP A 173 -24.66 -0.84 9.10
N GLU A 174 -23.54 -0.88 9.81
CA GLU A 174 -23.34 -0.09 11.02
C GLU A 174 -22.70 1.29 10.78
N TRP A 175 -21.84 1.45 9.76
CA TRP A 175 -20.98 2.65 9.65
C TRP A 175 -21.02 3.40 8.31
N ASN A 176 -21.78 2.92 7.32
CA ASN A 176 -21.86 3.47 5.95
C ASN A 176 -20.48 3.51 5.24
N GLY A 177 -19.77 2.39 5.31
CA GLY A 177 -18.38 2.32 4.84
C GLY A 177 -18.19 2.46 3.34
N LYS A 178 -19.10 1.90 2.54
CA LYS A 178 -19.04 1.87 1.08
C LYS A 178 -19.04 3.29 0.54
N SER A 179 -20.01 4.10 0.96
CA SER A 179 -20.12 5.50 0.56
C SER A 179 -18.88 6.33 0.97
N ILE A 180 -18.39 6.18 2.20
CA ILE A 180 -17.19 6.91 2.66
C ILE A 180 -15.96 6.47 1.87
N ASN A 181 -15.77 5.16 1.69
CA ASN A 181 -14.63 4.60 0.97
C ASN A 181 -14.64 5.02 -0.51
N GLU A 182 -15.80 4.97 -1.16
CA GLU A 182 -15.99 5.43 -2.54
C GLU A 182 -15.58 6.89 -2.69
N ARG A 183 -16.12 7.78 -1.86
CA ARG A 183 -15.82 9.21 -1.91
C ARG A 183 -14.34 9.49 -1.69
N LEU A 184 -13.70 8.84 -0.71
CA LEU A 184 -12.26 8.97 -0.47
C LEU A 184 -11.41 8.47 -1.65
N MET A 185 -11.73 7.31 -2.23
CA MET A 185 -11.00 6.79 -3.39
C MET A 185 -11.19 7.68 -4.62
N LYS A 186 -12.40 8.17 -4.85
CA LYS A 186 -12.72 9.11 -5.93
C LYS A 186 -11.96 10.41 -5.77
N LEU A 187 -11.94 11.00 -4.57
CA LEU A 187 -11.19 12.22 -4.25
C LEU A 187 -9.71 12.06 -4.60
N VAL A 188 -9.06 11.03 -4.06
CA VAL A 188 -7.61 10.83 -4.27
C VAL A 188 -7.30 10.43 -5.71
N SER A 189 -8.09 9.54 -6.32
CA SER A 189 -7.89 9.13 -7.71
C SER A 189 -8.05 10.31 -8.68
N LYS A 190 -9.10 11.12 -8.52
CA LYS A 190 -9.31 12.33 -9.34
C LYS A 190 -8.20 13.35 -9.15
N ALA A 191 -7.89 13.71 -7.90
CA ALA A 191 -6.81 14.66 -7.60
C ALA A 191 -5.51 14.22 -8.26
N THR A 192 -5.12 12.95 -8.06
CA THR A 192 -3.93 12.34 -8.63
C THR A 192 -3.89 12.46 -10.17
N LYS A 193 -4.99 12.14 -10.85
CA LYS A 193 -5.09 12.26 -12.33
C LYS A 193 -5.01 13.70 -12.84
N MET A 194 -5.52 14.65 -12.08
CA MET A 194 -5.57 16.06 -12.49
C MET A 194 -4.26 16.80 -12.25
N VAL A 195 -3.48 16.44 -11.22
CA VAL A 195 -2.32 17.23 -10.79
C VAL A 195 -0.97 16.54 -10.99
N ILE A 196 -0.94 15.21 -11.15
CA ILE A 196 0.30 14.48 -11.41
C ILE A 196 0.42 14.24 -12.93
N PRO A 197 1.38 14.90 -13.62
CA PRO A 197 1.59 14.70 -15.04
C PRO A 197 1.92 13.23 -15.33
N ASN A 198 1.42 12.70 -16.44
CA ASN A 198 1.77 11.35 -16.92
C ASN A 198 1.54 10.22 -15.89
N ILE A 199 0.64 10.40 -14.90
CA ILE A 199 0.29 9.33 -13.94
C ILE A 199 -0.22 8.07 -14.67
N ARG A 200 -0.86 8.28 -15.83
CA ARG A 200 -1.09 7.26 -16.86
C ARG A 200 0.21 7.03 -17.65
N GLY A 201 1.23 6.53 -16.96
CA GLY A 201 2.40 5.96 -17.62
C GLY A 201 1.90 4.85 -18.55
N GLY A 202 2.37 4.84 -19.81
CA GLY A 202 2.00 3.79 -20.75
C GLY A 202 2.17 2.42 -20.08
N GLY A 203 1.17 1.55 -20.19
CA GLY A 203 1.23 0.22 -19.59
C GLY A 203 0.45 0.01 -18.30
N ARG A 204 -0.13 1.04 -17.65
CA ARG A 204 -1.01 0.82 -16.48
C ARG A 204 -2.33 0.14 -16.81
N GLU A 205 -3.01 0.58 -17.86
CA GLU A 205 -4.24 -0.08 -18.35
C GLU A 205 -3.91 -1.50 -18.86
N GLU A 206 -2.81 -1.63 -19.63
CA GLU A 206 -2.27 -2.92 -20.09
C GLU A 206 -2.05 -3.86 -18.89
N ARG A 207 -1.42 -3.36 -17.80
CA ARG A 207 -1.23 -4.10 -16.55
C ARG A 207 -2.56 -4.45 -15.87
N TRP A 208 -3.47 -3.49 -15.77
CA TRP A 208 -4.77 -3.66 -15.11
C TRP A 208 -5.56 -4.82 -15.71
N HIS A 209 -5.49 -4.98 -17.03
CA HIS A 209 -5.99 -6.16 -17.74
C HIS A 209 -5.10 -7.39 -17.52
N ALA A 210 -3.80 -7.29 -17.80
CA ALA A 210 -2.88 -8.44 -17.79
C ALA A 210 -2.83 -9.20 -16.46
N VAL A 211 -2.90 -8.50 -15.32
CA VAL A 211 -2.83 -9.10 -13.98
C VAL A 211 -4.14 -9.04 -13.22
N ALA A 212 -5.23 -8.64 -13.88
CA ALA A 212 -6.55 -8.45 -13.25
C ALA A 212 -6.48 -7.61 -11.97
N SER A 213 -5.89 -6.41 -12.06
CA SER A 213 -5.81 -5.50 -10.90
C SER A 213 -7.21 -5.23 -10.34
N MET A 214 -7.34 -5.31 -9.01
CA MET A 214 -8.57 -5.05 -8.28
C MET A 214 -8.67 -3.55 -7.98
N THR A 215 -9.65 -2.89 -8.58
CA THR A 215 -9.87 -1.45 -8.47
C THR A 215 -11.24 -1.16 -7.86
N PRO A 216 -11.30 -1.01 -6.53
CA PRO A 216 -12.56 -0.98 -5.81
C PRO A 216 -13.25 0.40 -5.83
N TYR A 217 -14.53 0.38 -5.49
CA TYR A 217 -15.50 1.44 -5.21
C TYR A 217 -15.85 2.44 -6.32
N TRP A 218 -14.98 2.68 -7.30
CA TRP A 218 -15.21 3.71 -8.31
C TRP A 218 -14.81 3.22 -9.70
N GLU A 219 -15.66 3.43 -10.71
CA GLU A 219 -15.49 2.86 -12.05
C GLU A 219 -14.19 3.31 -12.73
N ASP A 220 -13.86 4.60 -12.64
CA ASP A 220 -12.60 5.08 -13.23
C ASP A 220 -11.39 4.83 -12.33
N ASN A 221 -11.52 4.17 -11.19
CA ASN A 221 -10.37 4.00 -10.30
C ASN A 221 -9.37 3.01 -10.92
N GLN A 222 -8.13 3.46 -11.11
CA GLN A 222 -7.01 2.61 -11.53
C GLN A 222 -5.76 2.87 -10.69
N GLU A 223 -5.90 3.67 -9.64
CA GLU A 223 -4.78 4.27 -8.92
C GLU A 223 -4.63 3.69 -7.53
N VAL A 224 -5.72 3.58 -6.78
CA VAL A 224 -5.72 3.29 -5.35
C VAL A 224 -6.63 2.14 -5.02
N THR A 225 -6.33 1.39 -3.96
CA THR A 225 -7.05 0.13 -3.67
C THR A 225 -7.39 -0.06 -2.21
N SER A 226 -6.83 0.74 -1.31
CA SER A 226 -7.00 0.55 0.14
C SER A 226 -7.07 1.89 0.87
N ILE A 227 -7.74 1.87 2.03
CA ILE A 227 -7.95 3.06 2.87
C ILE A 227 -7.59 2.72 4.32
N GLN A 228 -6.83 3.61 4.94
CA GLN A 228 -6.52 3.61 6.36
C GLN A 228 -6.94 4.92 7.00
N LEU A 229 -7.73 4.86 8.07
CA LEU A 229 -8.08 6.01 8.89
C LEU A 229 -7.19 6.04 10.14
N ASN A 230 -6.53 7.18 10.37
CA ASN A 230 -5.64 7.40 11.51
C ASN A 230 -6.24 8.49 12.40
N TYR A 231 -6.73 8.11 13.58
CA TYR A 231 -7.23 9.05 14.59
C TYR A 231 -6.16 9.29 15.65
N THR A 232 -6.01 10.52 16.13
CA THR A 232 -5.15 10.85 17.28
C THR A 232 -5.86 11.93 18.09
N PRO A 233 -6.55 11.56 19.18
CA PRO A 233 -7.11 12.54 20.12
C PRO A 233 -6.02 13.51 20.60
N GLN A 234 -6.32 14.80 20.71
CA GLN A 234 -5.30 15.80 21.09
C GLN A 234 -4.66 15.54 22.47
N ALA A 235 -5.39 14.91 23.40
CA ALA A 235 -4.90 14.54 24.73
C ALA A 235 -3.89 13.38 24.72
N THR A 236 -3.53 12.84 23.55
CA THR A 236 -2.65 11.68 23.41
C THR A 236 -1.54 11.94 22.42
N SER A 237 -0.33 11.45 22.68
CA SER A 237 0.77 11.61 21.73
C SER A 237 0.51 10.82 20.44
N VAL A 238 1.06 11.29 19.32
CA VAL A 238 1.00 10.56 18.04
C VAL A 238 1.62 9.18 18.17
N ASN A 239 2.77 9.08 18.86
CA ASN A 239 3.43 7.80 19.12
C ASN A 239 2.53 6.85 19.93
N ASP A 240 1.75 7.37 20.88
CA ASP A 240 0.85 6.54 21.67
C ASP A 240 -0.41 6.14 20.91
N SER A 241 -0.90 7.00 20.02
CA SER A 241 -2.12 6.75 19.25
C SER A 241 -1.90 5.83 18.06
N ILE A 242 -0.85 6.03 17.27
CA ILE A 242 -0.59 5.24 16.05
C ILE A 242 0.63 4.31 16.16
N LYS A 243 1.25 4.23 17.35
CA LYS A 243 2.32 3.28 17.70
C LYS A 243 3.44 3.26 16.66
N LYS A 244 3.74 2.09 16.09
CA LYS A 244 4.83 1.88 15.12
C LYS A 244 4.72 2.73 13.85
N PHE A 245 3.53 3.24 13.52
CA PHE A 245 3.30 4.07 12.32
C PHE A 245 3.74 5.52 12.51
N ALA A 246 4.10 5.93 13.73
CA ALA A 246 4.64 7.26 13.97
C ALA A 246 6.13 7.37 13.61
N ALA A 247 6.88 6.26 13.68
CA ALA A 247 8.31 6.24 13.36
C ALA A 247 8.56 6.40 11.85
N SER A 248 9.76 6.84 11.45
CA SER A 248 10.16 6.92 10.04
C SER A 248 10.10 5.54 9.36
N HIS A 249 9.29 5.43 8.31
CA HIS A 249 9.06 4.18 7.59
C HIS A 249 8.80 4.43 6.10
N THR A 250 8.78 3.35 5.31
CA THR A 250 8.15 3.34 3.99
C THR A 250 6.96 2.40 4.00
N ASP A 251 5.99 2.67 3.15
CA ASP A 251 4.84 1.80 2.97
C ASP A 251 5.21 0.61 2.10
N THR A 252 5.90 -0.35 2.71
CA THR A 252 6.47 -1.48 1.98
C THR A 252 5.45 -2.36 1.25
N GLY A 253 4.16 -2.27 1.60
CA GLY A 253 3.06 -2.97 0.95
C GLY A 253 2.55 -2.30 -0.33
N ASP A 254 2.95 -1.06 -0.58
CA ASP A 254 2.40 -0.25 -1.65
C ASP A 254 3.09 -0.53 -2.98
N ASP A 255 2.37 -0.26 -4.05
CA ASP A 255 2.87 -0.33 -5.40
C ASP A 255 3.88 0.82 -5.61
N PRO A 256 5.12 0.51 -5.98
CA PRO A 256 6.17 1.51 -6.14
C PRO A 256 5.90 2.50 -7.27
N THR A 257 4.97 2.22 -8.18
CA THR A 257 4.60 3.17 -9.24
C THR A 257 3.40 4.04 -8.88
N GLY A 258 2.66 3.69 -7.82
CA GLY A 258 1.46 4.39 -7.40
C GLY A 258 1.71 5.57 -6.44
N TYR A 259 0.68 6.38 -6.26
CA TYR A 259 0.67 7.51 -5.32
C TYR A 259 -0.30 7.23 -4.18
N SER A 260 0.13 7.55 -2.96
CA SER A 260 -0.73 7.58 -1.78
C SER A 260 -1.24 9.00 -1.59
N GLY A 261 -2.53 9.12 -1.28
CA GLY A 261 -3.17 10.37 -0.90
C GLY A 261 -3.38 10.41 0.61
N LEU A 262 -2.71 11.35 1.27
CA LEU A 262 -2.90 11.68 2.68
C LEU A 262 -3.89 12.86 2.77
N CYS A 263 -5.15 12.55 3.06
CA CYS A 263 -6.19 13.55 3.28
C CYS A 263 -6.15 13.99 4.76
N MET A 264 -5.78 15.24 4.99
CA MET A 264 -5.63 15.85 6.31
C MET A 264 -6.98 16.44 6.73
N MET A 265 -7.66 15.77 7.65
CA MET A 265 -9.07 16.02 7.96
C MET A 265 -9.30 16.48 9.41
N GLY A 266 -8.23 16.82 10.14
CA GLY A 266 -8.30 17.07 11.58
C GLY A 266 -9.23 18.21 12.04
N HIS A 267 -9.48 18.22 13.34
CA HIS A 267 -10.13 19.31 14.07
C HIS A 267 -9.33 19.58 15.34
N PHE A 268 -8.84 20.81 15.46
CA PHE A 268 -7.93 21.20 16.54
C PHE A 268 -8.50 22.42 17.26
N ASP A 269 -8.18 22.55 18.53
CA ASP A 269 -8.33 23.79 19.30
C ASP A 269 -7.23 24.80 18.92
N ASP A 270 -7.43 26.06 19.30
CA ASP A 270 -6.54 27.17 18.92
C ASP A 270 -5.16 27.11 19.61
N ASP A 271 -5.01 26.28 20.64
CA ASP A 271 -3.77 26.13 21.41
C ASP A 271 -2.94 24.89 21.03
N HIS A 272 -3.31 24.21 19.95
CA HIS A 272 -2.62 23.00 19.52
C HIS A 272 -2.09 23.08 18.10
N PHE A 273 -0.85 22.66 17.96
CA PHE A 273 -0.21 22.47 16.69
C PHE A 273 -0.38 21.02 16.23
N ALA A 274 -1.03 20.86 15.07
CA ALA A 274 -1.33 19.57 14.47
C ALA A 274 -0.09 18.74 14.09
N GLY A 275 1.08 19.37 14.09
CA GLY A 275 2.36 18.78 13.74
C GLY A 275 2.63 18.84 12.24
N ARG A 276 3.62 18.05 11.83
CA ARG A 276 4.15 18.03 10.46
C ARG A 276 4.10 16.64 9.86
N PHE A 277 4.12 16.58 8.55
CA PHE A 277 4.43 15.40 7.77
C PHE A 277 5.75 15.62 7.03
N ASN A 278 6.67 14.65 7.15
CA ASN A 278 8.03 14.78 6.64
C ASN A 278 8.32 13.69 5.61
N LEU A 279 8.92 14.07 4.48
CA LEU A 279 9.55 13.17 3.51
C LEU A 279 11.07 13.26 3.70
N THR A 280 11.58 12.46 4.62
CA THR A 280 12.92 12.60 5.18
C THR A 280 14.07 12.48 4.18
N PRO A 281 14.05 11.58 3.15
CA PRO A 281 15.13 11.53 2.16
C PRO A 281 15.20 12.79 1.30
N LEU A 282 14.06 13.40 1.02
CA LEU A 282 13.91 14.58 0.18
C LEU A 282 14.15 15.88 0.94
N ARG A 283 14.24 15.83 2.28
CA ARG A 283 14.24 17.00 3.17
C ARG A 283 13.04 17.91 2.93
N LEU A 284 11.89 17.33 2.60
CA LEU A 284 10.63 18.05 2.46
C LEU A 284 9.81 17.89 3.74
N THR A 285 9.15 18.97 4.16
CA THR A 285 8.21 18.97 5.28
C THR A 285 6.96 19.76 4.91
N THR A 286 5.85 19.46 5.56
CA THR A 286 4.65 20.31 5.53
C THR A 286 4.00 20.25 6.89
N VAL A 287 3.45 21.38 7.33
CA VAL A 287 2.47 21.39 8.41
C VAL A 287 1.23 20.59 7.99
N ILE A 288 0.62 19.91 8.95
CA ILE A 288 -0.62 19.16 8.75
C ILE A 288 -1.77 20.11 9.06
N GLU A 289 -2.37 20.72 8.04
CA GLU A 289 -3.53 21.58 8.24
C GLU A 289 -4.83 20.83 7.93
N LYS A 290 -5.96 21.41 8.37
CA LYS A 290 -7.27 20.84 8.09
C LYS A 290 -7.66 21.10 6.63
N CYS A 291 -8.29 20.11 6.01
CA CYS A 291 -8.83 20.20 4.65
C CYS A 291 -7.76 20.35 3.56
N GLU A 292 -6.64 19.65 3.73
CA GLU A 292 -5.56 19.57 2.73
C GLU A 292 -5.32 18.12 2.29
N MET A 293 -4.67 17.96 1.14
CA MET A 293 -4.30 16.65 0.61
C MET A 293 -2.84 16.63 0.18
N LEU A 294 -2.06 15.65 0.63
CA LEU A 294 -0.70 15.41 0.14
C LEU A 294 -0.69 14.15 -0.74
N LEU A 295 -0.17 14.29 -1.96
CA LEU A 295 0.05 13.18 -2.90
C LEU A 295 1.55 12.88 -3.00
N PHE A 296 1.94 11.63 -2.74
CA PHE A 296 3.34 11.21 -2.78
C PHE A 296 3.47 9.67 -2.93
N PRO A 297 4.57 9.16 -3.50
CA PRO A 297 4.81 7.72 -3.63
C PRO A 297 5.38 7.16 -2.32
N ALA A 298 4.49 6.77 -1.40
CA ALA A 298 4.82 6.35 -0.03
C ALA A 298 5.73 5.11 0.07
N LYS A 299 5.76 4.28 -0.98
CA LYS A 299 6.66 3.14 -1.11
C LYS A 299 8.12 3.57 -1.28
N LEU A 300 8.37 4.71 -1.93
CA LEU A 300 9.71 5.17 -2.32
C LEU A 300 10.33 6.05 -1.25
N TRP A 301 9.52 6.89 -0.60
CA TRP A 301 10.01 7.90 0.32
C TRP A 301 9.78 7.49 1.77
N MET A 302 10.87 7.48 2.55
CA MET A 302 10.74 7.40 4.00
C MET A 302 9.97 8.61 4.51
N HIS A 303 9.01 8.37 5.37
CA HIS A 303 8.13 9.41 5.87
C HIS A 303 7.67 9.14 7.29
N CYS A 304 7.22 10.21 7.95
CA CYS A 304 6.74 10.18 9.33
C CYS A 304 6.03 11.48 9.68
N SER A 305 5.32 11.47 10.81
CA SER A 305 4.81 12.69 11.44
C SER A 305 5.71 13.14 12.58
N SER A 306 5.76 14.45 12.86
CA SER A 306 6.53 14.99 13.99
C SER A 306 5.89 16.25 14.58
N GLY A 307 6.32 16.61 15.79
CA GLY A 307 6.05 17.91 16.39
C GLY A 307 4.59 18.26 16.60
N SER A 308 3.70 17.29 16.86
CA SER A 308 2.30 17.56 17.22
C SER A 308 2.18 17.73 18.74
N GLY A 309 1.41 18.72 19.18
CA GLY A 309 1.18 18.98 20.60
C GLY A 309 0.69 20.41 20.85
N THR A 310 0.53 20.76 22.13
CA THR A 310 0.25 22.14 22.55
C THR A 310 1.36 23.08 22.07
N TYR A 311 0.99 24.27 21.61
CA TYR A 311 1.97 25.29 21.25
C TYR A 311 2.87 25.60 22.46
N ASP A 312 4.18 25.52 22.26
CA ASP A 312 5.22 25.91 23.22
C ASP A 312 5.53 27.42 23.18
N VAL A 313 4.77 28.18 22.39
CA VAL A 313 4.89 29.63 22.20
C VAL A 313 3.61 30.35 22.64
N PRO A 314 3.67 31.64 23.06
CA PRO A 314 2.48 32.40 23.47
C PRO A 314 1.41 32.56 22.37
N PRO A 315 0.13 32.83 22.71
CA PRO A 315 -0.97 33.00 21.75
C PRO A 315 -0.76 34.02 20.63
N ASN A 316 0.03 35.06 20.88
CA ASN A 316 0.29 36.13 19.91
C ASN A 316 1.61 35.94 19.14
N ASP A 317 2.28 34.79 19.29
CA ASP A 317 3.55 34.52 18.61
C ASP A 317 3.31 34.24 17.12
N PRO A 318 4.07 34.87 16.19
CA PRO A 318 3.91 34.68 14.75
C PRO A 318 4.25 33.25 14.28
N ARG A 319 4.81 32.41 15.15
CA ARG A 319 5.04 30.98 14.89
C ARG A 319 3.81 30.12 15.16
N ARG A 320 2.68 30.69 15.58
CA ARG A 320 1.39 29.98 15.55
C ARG A 320 0.83 29.96 14.13
N LEU A 321 0.01 28.95 13.82
CA LEU A 321 -0.66 28.86 12.53
C LEU A 321 -1.66 30.01 12.40
N PRO A 322 -1.61 30.81 11.32
CA PRO A 322 -2.64 31.79 11.06
C PRO A 322 -3.96 31.09 10.70
N PRO A 323 -5.11 31.70 11.02
CA PRO A 323 -6.40 31.20 10.56
C PRO A 323 -6.49 31.30 9.03
N SER A 324 -7.02 30.26 8.37
CA SER A 324 -7.22 30.29 6.91
C SER A 324 -8.46 31.11 6.55
N PRO A 325 -8.45 31.90 5.44
CA PRO A 325 -9.62 32.63 4.98
C PRO A 325 -10.86 31.75 4.75
N LEU A 326 -10.64 30.48 4.38
CA LEU A 326 -11.71 29.51 4.11
C LEU A 326 -12.16 28.73 5.35
N ASP A 327 -11.63 29.03 6.54
CA ASP A 327 -11.97 28.31 7.77
C ASP A 327 -13.46 28.34 8.11
N HIS A 328 -14.17 29.37 7.67
CA HIS A 328 -15.62 29.48 7.82
C HIS A 328 -16.38 28.34 7.11
N LEU A 329 -15.83 27.76 6.03
CA LEU A 329 -16.39 26.60 5.32
C LEU A 329 -16.13 25.27 6.06
N THR A 330 -15.15 25.25 6.96
CA THR A 330 -14.71 24.04 7.66
C THR A 330 -15.46 23.78 8.98
N ARG A 331 -16.51 24.57 9.27
CA ARG A 331 -17.26 24.52 10.52
C ARG A 331 -17.86 23.13 10.76
N LEU A 332 -17.61 22.62 11.96
CA LEU A 332 -18.14 21.35 12.45
C LEU A 332 -19.19 21.60 13.53
N PRO A 333 -20.05 20.61 13.84
CA PRO A 333 -20.96 20.70 14.97
C PRO A 333 -20.24 21.06 16.29
N LYS A 334 -20.88 21.85 17.16
CA LYS A 334 -20.26 22.36 18.42
C LYS A 334 -19.69 21.30 19.37
N ARG A 335 -20.09 20.03 19.23
CA ARG A 335 -19.66 18.90 20.08
C ARG A 335 -18.71 17.95 19.36
N THR A 336 -18.17 18.35 18.21
CA THR A 336 -17.17 17.55 17.51
C THR A 336 -15.89 17.49 18.35
N PRO A 337 -15.37 16.29 18.65
CA PRO A 337 -14.17 16.15 19.46
C PRO A 337 -12.94 16.68 18.72
N PHE A 338 -12.02 17.30 19.47
CA PHE A 338 -10.73 17.70 18.92
C PHE A 338 -9.81 16.50 18.76
N MET A 339 -9.34 16.30 17.53
CA MET A 339 -8.47 15.20 17.15
C MET A 339 -7.80 15.48 15.82
N ARG A 340 -6.60 14.94 15.66
CA ARG A 340 -6.02 14.74 14.34
C ARG A 340 -6.73 13.55 13.68
N LEU A 341 -7.16 13.74 12.44
CA LEU A 341 -7.67 12.69 11.58
C LEU A 341 -6.95 12.76 10.24
N ASN A 342 -6.38 11.65 9.81
CA ASN A 342 -5.89 11.50 8.45
C ASN A 342 -6.52 10.27 7.80
N ALA A 343 -7.07 10.44 6.59
CA ALA A 343 -7.43 9.32 5.72
C ALA A 343 -6.29 9.10 4.71
N VAL A 344 -5.64 7.96 4.79
CA VAL A 344 -4.59 7.53 3.87
C VAL A 344 -5.21 6.59 2.85
N VAL A 345 -5.26 7.02 1.60
CA VAL A 345 -5.76 6.23 0.47
C VAL A 345 -4.56 5.81 -0.37
N PHE A 346 -4.35 4.51 -0.57
CA PHE A 346 -3.05 4.02 -1.04
C PHE A 346 -3.15 2.86 -2.04
N PRO A 347 -2.13 2.69 -2.92
CA PRO A 347 -2.10 1.70 -3.98
C PRO A 347 -1.51 0.38 -3.46
N ASN A 348 -2.28 -0.44 -2.77
CA ASN A 348 -1.76 -1.71 -2.25
C ASN A 348 -1.34 -2.65 -3.39
N LYS A 349 -0.04 -3.00 -3.43
CA LYS A 349 0.55 -3.82 -4.49
C LYS A 349 -0.15 -5.17 -4.67
N ARG A 350 -0.61 -5.79 -3.58
CA ARG A 350 -1.27 -7.10 -3.66
C ARG A 350 -2.66 -7.02 -4.29
N CYS A 351 -3.35 -5.90 -4.13
CA CYS A 351 -4.63 -5.66 -4.80
C CYS A 351 -4.43 -5.28 -6.26
N LEU A 352 -3.33 -4.57 -6.57
CA LEU A 352 -2.97 -4.20 -7.94
C LEU A 352 -2.28 -5.32 -8.73
N ASN A 353 -1.76 -6.34 -8.07
CA ASN A 353 -1.21 -7.54 -8.71
C ASN A 353 -1.63 -8.76 -7.88
N PRO A 354 -2.94 -9.10 -7.90
CA PRO A 354 -3.44 -10.22 -7.13
C PRO A 354 -3.00 -11.51 -7.79
N THR A 355 -2.45 -12.40 -6.98
CA THR A 355 -2.46 -13.83 -7.32
C THR A 355 -3.81 -14.36 -6.89
N TRP A 356 -4.51 -15.10 -7.76
CA TRP A 356 -5.84 -15.61 -7.44
C TRP A 356 -5.87 -16.39 -6.11
N ARG A 357 -4.78 -17.07 -5.76
CA ARG A 357 -4.64 -17.83 -4.50
C ARG A 357 -4.66 -16.99 -3.21
N GLN A 358 -4.40 -15.70 -3.33
CA GLN A 358 -4.37 -14.79 -2.18
C GLN A 358 -5.73 -14.16 -1.91
N ILE A 359 -6.70 -14.34 -2.81
CA ILE A 359 -8.03 -13.75 -2.69
C ILE A 359 -8.89 -14.66 -1.81
N HIS A 360 -9.50 -14.10 -0.78
CA HIS A 360 -10.41 -14.84 0.07
C HIS A 360 -11.71 -15.17 -0.68
N PRO A 361 -12.28 -16.38 -0.52
CA PRO A 361 -13.51 -16.81 -1.22
C PRO A 361 -14.69 -15.86 -1.07
N GLU A 362 -14.78 -15.13 0.04
CA GLU A 362 -15.82 -14.11 0.25
C GLU A 362 -15.87 -13.04 -0.87
N LEU A 363 -14.74 -12.77 -1.54
CA LEU A 363 -14.65 -11.81 -2.65
C LEU A 363 -15.19 -12.38 -3.99
N PHE A 364 -15.39 -13.70 -4.09
CA PHE A 364 -16.03 -14.36 -5.24
C PHE A 364 -17.54 -14.55 -5.05
N SER A 365 -18.04 -14.33 -3.84
CA SER A 365 -19.48 -14.34 -3.55
C SER A 365 -20.14 -13.00 -3.89
N GLU A 366 -21.47 -12.93 -3.87
CA GLU A 366 -22.22 -11.67 -4.03
C GLU A 366 -21.76 -10.57 -3.07
N LYS A 367 -21.31 -10.94 -1.86
CA LYS A 367 -20.72 -9.98 -0.90
C LYS A 367 -19.48 -9.28 -1.44
N GLY A 368 -18.77 -9.90 -2.38
CA GLY A 368 -17.67 -9.30 -3.13
C GLY A 368 -18.04 -7.96 -3.75
N CYS A 369 -19.28 -7.80 -4.20
CA CYS A 369 -19.80 -6.58 -4.82
C CYS A 369 -19.77 -5.36 -3.87
N ASP A 370 -19.71 -5.54 -2.54
CA ASP A 370 -19.68 -4.44 -1.57
C ASP A 370 -18.48 -3.49 -1.73
N ILE A 371 -17.42 -3.96 -2.38
CA ILE A 371 -16.22 -3.15 -2.67
C ILE A 371 -16.11 -2.72 -4.12
N PHE A 372 -17.07 -3.06 -4.98
CA PHE A 372 -17.12 -2.64 -6.37
C PHE A 372 -18.22 -1.59 -6.57
N PRO A 373 -18.09 -0.71 -7.57
CA PRO A 373 -19.12 0.29 -7.86
C PRO A 373 -20.44 -0.35 -8.30
N SER A 374 -20.39 -1.51 -8.97
CA SER A 374 -21.55 -2.22 -9.50
C SER A 374 -21.30 -3.73 -9.56
N MET A 375 -22.38 -4.50 -9.71
CA MET A 375 -22.30 -5.94 -9.98
C MET A 375 -21.53 -6.21 -11.28
N LYS A 376 -21.76 -5.39 -12.32
CA LYS A 376 -20.99 -5.44 -13.56
C LYS A 376 -19.49 -5.33 -13.32
N ALA A 377 -19.04 -4.35 -12.55
CA ALA A 377 -17.62 -4.17 -12.24
C ALA A 377 -17.03 -5.35 -11.44
N HIS A 378 -17.83 -5.95 -10.56
CA HIS A 378 -17.44 -7.16 -9.82
C HIS A 378 -17.30 -8.38 -10.75
N GLN A 379 -18.26 -8.60 -11.64
CA GLN A 379 -18.24 -9.70 -12.62
C GLN A 379 -17.11 -9.53 -13.63
N GLU A 380 -16.88 -8.32 -14.13
CA GLU A 380 -15.73 -8.00 -14.98
C GLU A 380 -14.40 -8.26 -14.26
N TYR A 381 -14.29 -7.93 -12.97
CA TYR A 381 -13.11 -8.29 -12.19
C TYR A 381 -12.91 -9.81 -12.09
N MET A 382 -13.95 -10.58 -11.79
CA MET A 382 -13.87 -12.04 -11.69
C MET A 382 -13.50 -12.68 -13.04
N MET A 383 -14.10 -12.20 -14.13
CA MET A 383 -13.76 -12.61 -15.49
C MET A 383 -12.30 -12.32 -15.80
N ARG A 384 -11.82 -11.10 -15.51
CA ARG A 384 -10.43 -10.73 -15.73
C ARG A 384 -9.46 -11.62 -14.96
N LEU A 385 -9.77 -11.87 -13.69
CA LEU A 385 -8.97 -12.73 -12.84
C LEU A 385 -8.92 -14.15 -13.38
N TRP A 386 -10.04 -14.69 -13.86
CA TRP A 386 -10.07 -15.99 -14.50
C TRP A 386 -9.15 -16.03 -15.72
N ILE A 387 -9.34 -15.13 -16.68
CA ILE A 387 -8.53 -15.07 -17.91
C ILE A 387 -7.03 -14.92 -17.58
N ALA A 388 -6.69 -14.09 -16.58
CA ALA A 388 -5.31 -13.88 -16.16
C ALA A 388 -4.66 -15.10 -15.48
N ASN A 389 -5.46 -16.04 -14.93
CA ASN A 389 -4.98 -17.18 -14.15
C ASN A 389 -5.49 -18.53 -14.68
N GLU A 390 -6.03 -18.56 -15.90
CA GLU A 390 -6.80 -19.70 -16.42
C GLU A 390 -5.99 -20.99 -16.45
N SER A 391 -4.77 -20.94 -16.99
CA SER A 391 -3.85 -22.08 -17.01
C SER A 391 -3.64 -22.72 -15.64
N GLU A 392 -3.52 -21.88 -14.61
CA GLU A 392 -3.31 -22.31 -13.24
C GLU A 392 -4.60 -22.91 -12.66
N ILE A 393 -5.75 -22.27 -12.90
CA ILE A 393 -7.06 -22.74 -12.48
C ILE A 393 -7.36 -24.12 -13.10
N MET A 394 -7.14 -24.27 -14.41
CA MET A 394 -7.40 -25.51 -15.14
C MET A 394 -6.51 -26.66 -14.68
N HIS A 395 -5.21 -26.41 -14.49
CA HIS A 395 -4.30 -27.39 -13.91
C HIS A 395 -4.81 -27.95 -12.57
N TRP A 396 -5.37 -27.07 -11.74
CA TRP A 396 -5.91 -27.49 -10.45
C TRP A 396 -7.24 -28.23 -10.57
N ILE A 397 -8.14 -27.80 -11.47
CA ILE A 397 -9.38 -28.54 -11.74
C ILE A 397 -9.05 -29.98 -12.16
N GLU A 398 -8.12 -30.18 -13.08
CA GLU A 398 -7.70 -31.51 -13.50
C GLU A 398 -7.10 -32.34 -12.37
N LYS A 399 -6.25 -31.72 -11.54
CA LYS A 399 -5.69 -32.39 -10.36
C LYS A 399 -6.78 -32.79 -9.37
N MET A 400 -7.85 -31.98 -9.25
CA MET A 400 -9.00 -32.31 -8.41
C MET A 400 -9.82 -33.47 -9.01
N LEU A 401 -10.04 -33.46 -10.32
CA LEU A 401 -10.74 -34.55 -11.03
C LEU A 401 -9.99 -35.89 -10.88
N ALA A 402 -8.66 -35.87 -10.91
CA ALA A 402 -7.82 -37.05 -10.77
C ALA A 402 -7.75 -37.60 -9.33
N ALA A 403 -8.14 -36.83 -8.32
CA ALA A 403 -8.02 -37.23 -6.91
C ALA A 403 -9.23 -38.01 -6.38
N GLU A 404 -10.27 -38.26 -7.19
CA GLU A 404 -11.57 -38.89 -6.81
C GLU A 404 -12.33 -38.23 -5.64
N ASP A 405 -11.77 -37.20 -5.01
CA ASP A 405 -12.32 -36.42 -3.89
C ASP A 405 -13.35 -35.38 -4.34
N TYR A 406 -14.03 -35.67 -5.45
CA TYR A 406 -14.78 -34.69 -6.22
C TYR A 406 -16.28 -34.80 -5.95
N PRO A 407 -16.94 -33.73 -5.45
CA PRO A 407 -18.38 -33.71 -5.32
C PRO A 407 -19.06 -33.86 -6.70
N GLU A 408 -20.14 -34.65 -6.76
CA GLU A 408 -20.86 -34.98 -8.01
C GLU A 408 -21.24 -33.76 -8.87
N TYR A 409 -21.46 -32.59 -8.27
CA TYR A 409 -21.90 -31.36 -8.95
C TYR A 409 -20.90 -30.75 -9.94
N ALA A 410 -19.67 -31.25 -10.01
CA ALA A 410 -18.61 -30.67 -10.82
C ALA A 410 -18.09 -31.61 -11.93
N ARG A 411 -18.62 -32.85 -12.06
CA ARG A 411 -18.16 -33.82 -13.06
C ARG A 411 -18.20 -33.19 -14.47
N PRO A 412 -17.12 -33.28 -15.27
CA PRO A 412 -17.10 -32.73 -16.63
C PRO A 412 -18.14 -33.48 -17.48
N GLY A 413 -19.14 -32.78 -17.99
CA GLY A 413 -20.21 -33.40 -18.77
C GLY A 413 -21.44 -32.51 -18.97
N GLU A 414 -21.67 -31.57 -18.07
CA GLU A 414 -22.63 -30.48 -18.25
C GLU A 414 -21.85 -29.18 -18.41
N SER A 415 -22.15 -28.42 -19.46
CA SER A 415 -21.39 -27.25 -19.88
C SER A 415 -21.09 -26.32 -18.69
N TYR A 416 -19.85 -25.85 -18.60
CA TYR A 416 -19.41 -24.83 -17.64
C TYR A 416 -20.19 -23.50 -17.75
N GLN A 417 -21.10 -23.39 -18.70
CA GLN A 417 -21.95 -22.23 -18.97
C GLN A 417 -22.80 -21.89 -17.74
N GLY A 418 -22.66 -20.66 -17.25
CA GLY A 418 -23.47 -20.11 -16.14
C GLY A 418 -23.02 -20.48 -14.72
N LYS A 419 -21.92 -21.22 -14.54
CA LYS A 419 -21.41 -21.57 -13.20
C LYS A 419 -20.20 -20.72 -12.74
N GLY A 420 -19.68 -19.80 -13.55
CA GLY A 420 -18.38 -19.12 -13.37
C GLY A 420 -18.04 -18.67 -11.94
N PRO A 421 -18.78 -17.73 -11.32
CA PRO A 421 -18.50 -17.26 -9.96
C PRO A 421 -18.62 -18.35 -8.88
N SER A 422 -19.61 -19.24 -9.02
CA SER A 422 -19.82 -20.35 -8.08
C SER A 422 -18.70 -21.39 -8.17
N LEU A 423 -18.21 -21.65 -9.38
CA LEU A 423 -17.07 -22.53 -9.64
C LEU A 423 -15.78 -21.92 -9.09
N LEU A 424 -15.51 -20.64 -9.36
CA LEU A 424 -14.37 -19.93 -8.76
C LEU A 424 -14.38 -19.99 -7.24
N THR A 425 -15.54 -19.71 -6.63
CA THR A 425 -15.71 -19.75 -5.18
C THR A 425 -15.35 -21.14 -4.64
N ARG A 426 -15.95 -22.20 -5.19
CA ARG A 426 -15.74 -23.58 -4.76
C ARG A 426 -14.32 -24.08 -5.01
N THR A 427 -13.77 -23.82 -6.20
CA THR A 427 -12.39 -24.16 -6.57
C THR A 427 -11.42 -23.46 -5.62
N THR A 428 -11.63 -22.17 -5.33
CA THR A 428 -10.81 -21.43 -4.36
C THR A 428 -10.95 -22.02 -2.96
N GLU A 429 -12.16 -22.26 -2.45
CA GLU A 429 -12.37 -22.84 -1.12
C GLU A 429 -11.65 -24.18 -0.94
N PHE A 430 -11.81 -25.09 -1.91
CA PHE A 430 -11.17 -26.40 -1.87
C PHE A 430 -9.66 -26.29 -1.97
N MET A 431 -9.15 -25.54 -2.96
CA MET A 431 -7.72 -25.35 -3.12
C MET A 431 -7.07 -24.75 -1.90
N MET A 432 -7.77 -23.87 -1.21
CA MET A 432 -7.22 -23.22 -0.03
C MET A 432 -7.28 -24.11 1.19
N LYS A 433 -8.29 -24.99 1.31
CA LYS A 433 -8.26 -26.08 2.29
C LYS A 433 -7.05 -26.99 2.04
N THR A 434 -6.83 -27.39 0.79
CA THR A 434 -5.69 -28.23 0.37
C THR A 434 -4.35 -27.52 0.59
N HIS A 435 -4.25 -26.25 0.21
CA HIS A 435 -3.05 -25.42 0.39
C HIS A 435 -2.79 -25.14 1.86
N LYS A 436 -3.82 -24.89 2.68
CA LYS A 436 -3.68 -24.74 4.14
C LYS A 436 -3.24 -26.04 4.79
N ALA A 437 -3.74 -27.18 4.35
CA ALA A 437 -3.29 -28.50 4.80
C ALA A 437 -1.83 -28.76 4.39
N GLN A 438 -1.48 -28.48 3.13
CA GLN A 438 -0.11 -28.57 2.62
C GLN A 438 0.84 -27.61 3.33
N ASN A 439 0.44 -26.36 3.55
CA ASN A 439 1.23 -25.38 4.31
C ASN A 439 1.37 -25.80 5.76
N LYS A 440 0.32 -26.32 6.41
CA LYS A 440 0.41 -26.84 7.78
C LYS A 440 1.42 -28.00 7.86
N LYS A 441 1.39 -28.91 6.89
CA LYS A 441 2.37 -29.98 6.74
C LYS A 441 3.78 -29.42 6.49
N TRP A 442 3.93 -28.51 5.53
CA TRP A 442 5.16 -27.84 5.16
C TRP A 442 5.82 -27.07 6.32
N TYR A 443 5.04 -26.29 7.08
CA TYR A 443 5.51 -25.62 8.29
C TYR A 443 5.88 -26.61 9.39
N GLY A 444 5.19 -27.76 9.47
CA GLY A 444 5.57 -28.89 10.33
C GLY A 444 6.95 -29.43 9.94
N ASP A 445 7.15 -29.74 8.66
CA ASP A 445 8.39 -30.29 8.11
C ASP A 445 9.57 -29.30 8.25
N ILE A 446 9.32 -28.00 8.04
CA ILE A 446 10.32 -26.94 8.27
C ILE A 446 10.69 -26.88 9.75
N LYS A 447 9.72 -26.88 10.67
CA LYS A 447 10.02 -26.87 12.12
C LYS A 447 10.86 -28.08 12.52
N ILE A 448 10.59 -29.25 11.96
CA ILE A 448 11.40 -30.46 12.18
C ILE A 448 12.82 -30.25 11.66
N LYS A 449 13.00 -29.80 10.41
CA LYS A 449 14.33 -29.53 9.83
C LYS A 449 15.10 -28.43 10.56
N MET A 450 14.41 -27.39 11.04
CA MET A 450 15.02 -26.32 11.84
C MET A 450 15.53 -26.89 13.16
N LYS A 451 14.73 -27.72 13.84
CA LYS A 451 15.14 -28.41 15.06
C LYS A 451 16.34 -29.34 14.82
N GLU A 452 16.34 -30.13 13.75
CA GLU A 452 17.47 -31.01 13.41
C GLU A 452 18.76 -30.23 13.11
N ASN A 453 18.64 -29.07 12.44
CA ASN A 453 19.78 -28.20 12.18
C ASN A 453 20.27 -27.51 13.46
N ASP A 454 19.36 -27.14 14.36
CA ASP A 454 19.68 -26.59 15.68
C ASP A 454 20.42 -27.62 16.54
N ASP A 455 19.94 -28.87 16.57
CA ASP A 455 20.57 -29.97 17.30
C ASP A 455 21.97 -30.30 16.74
N LYS A 456 22.14 -30.28 15.40
CA LYS A 456 23.44 -30.45 14.74
C LYS A 456 24.40 -29.30 15.02
N ALA A 457 23.91 -28.07 15.02
CA ALA A 457 24.71 -26.89 15.32
C ALA A 457 25.12 -26.87 16.80
N GLU A 458 24.25 -27.30 17.71
CA GLU A 458 24.56 -27.45 19.13
C GLU A 458 25.64 -28.51 19.37
N ARG A 459 25.50 -29.68 18.72
CA ARG A 459 26.51 -30.74 18.79
C ARG A 459 27.88 -30.25 18.30
N LYS A 460 27.91 -29.55 17.17
CA LYS A 460 29.15 -29.00 16.62
C LYS A 460 29.75 -27.89 17.51
N ALA A 461 28.94 -27.01 18.07
CA ALA A 461 29.41 -25.98 19.00
C ALA A 461 30.03 -26.60 20.27
N ARG A 462 29.44 -27.69 20.79
CA ARG A 462 30.02 -28.46 21.90
C ARG A 462 31.34 -29.14 21.52
N GLU A 463 31.43 -29.72 20.32
CA GLU A 463 32.67 -30.32 19.79
C GLU A 463 33.79 -29.27 19.60
N ASP A 464 33.43 -28.07 19.15
CA ASP A 464 34.35 -26.96 18.90
C ASP A 464 34.66 -26.12 20.17
N GLY A 465 34.07 -26.46 21.32
CA GLY A 465 34.27 -25.75 22.60
C GLY A 465 33.69 -24.33 22.63
N LEU A 466 32.75 -24.00 21.75
CA LEU A 466 32.14 -22.68 21.61
C LEU A 466 30.79 -22.60 22.35
N PRO A 467 30.49 -21.48 23.05
CA PRO A 467 29.19 -21.27 23.66
C PRO A 467 28.11 -21.11 22.58
N TYR A 468 27.05 -21.92 22.68
CA TYR A 468 25.95 -22.02 21.71
C TYR A 468 25.21 -20.70 21.44
N GLU A 469 25.28 -19.73 22.37
CA GLU A 469 24.63 -18.42 22.23
C GLU A 469 25.45 -17.35 21.48
N ASP A 470 26.59 -17.69 20.86
CA ASP A 470 27.40 -16.70 20.14
C ASP A 470 26.59 -16.01 19.01
N PRO A 471 26.53 -14.66 18.98
CA PRO A 471 25.78 -13.89 17.98
C PRO A 471 26.15 -14.18 16.53
N LYS A 472 27.40 -14.56 16.23
CA LYS A 472 27.87 -14.92 14.89
C LYS A 472 27.33 -16.27 14.44
N VAL A 473 27.24 -17.24 15.37
CA VAL A 473 26.63 -18.55 15.13
C VAL A 473 25.13 -18.38 14.85
N LYS A 474 24.45 -17.53 15.63
CA LYS A 474 23.04 -17.18 15.42
C LYS A 474 22.77 -16.49 14.09
N ALA A 475 23.62 -15.55 13.67
CA ALA A 475 23.48 -14.85 12.38
C ALA A 475 23.71 -15.79 11.18
N ALA A 476 24.72 -16.65 11.25
CA ALA A 476 25.01 -17.65 10.21
C ALA A 476 23.86 -18.66 10.06
N ARG A 477 23.24 -19.07 11.19
CA ARG A 477 22.04 -19.94 11.20
C ARG A 477 20.87 -19.30 10.45
N VAL A 478 20.49 -18.08 10.83
CA VAL A 478 19.38 -17.34 10.19
C VAL A 478 19.62 -17.14 8.70
N SER A 479 20.88 -16.93 8.28
CA SER A 479 21.23 -16.81 6.86
C SER A 479 21.03 -18.12 6.09
N LYS A 480 21.44 -19.27 6.65
CA LYS A 480 21.22 -20.58 6.01
C LYS A 480 19.75 -20.98 5.96
N GLU A 481 19.00 -20.69 7.03
CA GLU A 481 17.55 -20.90 7.07
C GLU A 481 16.83 -20.10 5.99
N ASN A 482 17.17 -18.81 5.84
CA ASN A 482 16.60 -17.97 4.80
C ASN A 482 16.92 -18.48 3.38
N ALA A 483 18.13 -18.99 3.14
CA ALA A 483 18.53 -19.56 1.85
C ALA A 483 17.79 -20.88 1.54
N ALA A 484 17.65 -21.77 2.51
CA ALA A 484 16.91 -23.03 2.35
C ALA A 484 15.42 -22.77 2.10
N ASN A 485 14.82 -21.82 2.83
CA ASN A 485 13.44 -21.38 2.62
C ASN A 485 13.25 -20.75 1.23
N GLY A 486 14.26 -20.02 0.72
CA GLY A 486 14.25 -19.48 -0.64
C GLY A 486 14.21 -20.58 -1.70
N LYS A 487 15.12 -21.56 -1.61
CA LYS A 487 15.20 -22.66 -2.58
C LYS A 487 13.93 -23.52 -2.61
N LEU A 488 13.39 -23.89 -1.45
CA LEU A 488 12.14 -24.65 -1.36
C LEU A 488 10.94 -23.88 -1.93
N ARG A 489 10.93 -22.55 -1.76
CA ARG A 489 9.90 -21.68 -2.35
C ARG A 489 10.02 -21.62 -3.87
N ASP A 490 11.24 -21.59 -4.40
CA ASP A 490 11.50 -21.60 -5.84
C ASP A 490 11.11 -22.94 -6.47
N GLU A 491 11.40 -24.07 -5.80
CA GLU A 491 10.98 -25.42 -6.21
C GLU A 491 9.44 -25.56 -6.19
N TYR A 492 8.78 -25.08 -5.13
CA TYR A 492 7.31 -25.01 -5.08
C TYR A 492 6.76 -24.18 -6.25
N ASN A 493 7.29 -22.97 -6.48
CA ASN A 493 6.85 -22.12 -7.59
C ASN A 493 7.11 -22.76 -8.96
N ALA A 494 8.19 -23.54 -9.13
CA ALA A 494 8.53 -24.22 -10.37
C ALA A 494 7.58 -25.39 -10.68
N GLU A 495 7.17 -26.17 -9.68
CA GLU A 495 6.14 -27.20 -9.88
C GLU A 495 4.79 -26.60 -10.27
N GLN A 496 4.44 -25.43 -9.74
CA GLN A 496 3.20 -24.72 -10.08
C GLN A 496 3.21 -24.13 -11.51
N ARG A 497 4.38 -24.03 -12.17
CA ARG A 497 4.51 -23.50 -13.54
C ARG A 497 4.38 -24.57 -14.64
N LYS A 498 4.09 -25.82 -14.30
CA LYS A 498 3.81 -26.88 -15.29
C LYS A 498 2.41 -26.63 -15.88
N VAL A 499 2.37 -25.75 -16.87
CA VAL A 499 1.14 -25.27 -17.52
C VAL A 499 0.73 -26.21 -18.65
N LEU A 500 -0.56 -26.57 -18.68
CA LEU A 500 -1.20 -27.18 -19.84
C LEU A 500 -1.69 -26.09 -20.80
N PRO A 501 -1.66 -26.34 -22.12
CA PRO A 501 -2.19 -25.38 -23.09
C PRO A 501 -3.69 -25.22 -22.89
N VAL A 502 -4.12 -23.99 -22.64
CA VAL A 502 -5.55 -23.66 -22.53
C VAL A 502 -6.17 -23.60 -23.93
N GLN A 503 -7.30 -24.28 -24.13
CA GLN A 503 -8.16 -24.04 -25.29
C GLN A 503 -8.68 -22.59 -25.24
N ARG A 504 -8.32 -21.78 -26.24
CA ARG A 504 -8.78 -20.39 -26.34
C ARG A 504 -10.29 -20.35 -26.52
N VAL A 505 -10.99 -19.85 -25.51
CA VAL A 505 -12.41 -19.53 -25.54
C VAL A 505 -12.59 -18.11 -26.13
N SER A 506 -13.69 -17.86 -26.84
CA SER A 506 -13.96 -16.53 -27.41
C SER A 506 -14.29 -15.50 -26.30
N PRO A 507 -14.11 -14.18 -26.53
CA PRO A 507 -14.56 -13.15 -25.57
C PRO A 507 -16.04 -13.30 -25.16
N GLU A 508 -16.90 -13.67 -26.12
CA GLU A 508 -18.33 -13.88 -25.88
C GLU A 508 -18.61 -15.02 -24.90
N ASP A 509 -17.87 -16.13 -25.02
CA ASP A 509 -18.03 -17.27 -24.12
C ASP A 509 -17.64 -16.92 -22.68
N TYR A 510 -16.63 -16.07 -22.50
CA TYR A 510 -16.29 -15.53 -21.19
C TYR A 510 -17.40 -14.64 -20.63
N CYS A 511 -17.98 -13.77 -21.47
CA CYS A 511 -19.10 -12.94 -21.04
C CYS A 511 -20.28 -13.81 -20.59
N ARG A 512 -20.60 -14.88 -21.33
CA ARG A 512 -21.64 -15.86 -20.94
C ARG A 512 -21.30 -16.58 -19.63
N LEU A 513 -20.04 -16.97 -19.43
CA LEU A 513 -19.59 -17.67 -18.22
C LEU A 513 -19.73 -16.82 -16.95
N PHE A 514 -19.54 -15.51 -17.09
CA PHE A 514 -19.60 -14.52 -16.00
C PHE A 514 -20.87 -13.64 -16.05
N SER A 515 -21.91 -14.12 -16.74
CA SER A 515 -23.24 -13.49 -16.70
C SER A 515 -23.83 -13.54 -15.29
N TRP A 516 -24.73 -12.61 -14.99
CA TRP A 516 -25.46 -12.57 -13.72
C TRP A 516 -26.92 -12.20 -13.97
N VAL A 517 -27.79 -12.56 -13.03
CA VAL A 517 -29.17 -12.07 -13.03
C VAL A 517 -29.19 -10.77 -12.22
N ASP A 518 -29.61 -9.68 -12.84
CA ASP A 518 -29.76 -8.41 -12.16
C ASP A 518 -30.83 -8.55 -11.06
N PRO A 519 -30.52 -8.24 -9.79
CA PRO A 519 -31.46 -8.44 -8.70
C PRO A 519 -32.66 -7.48 -8.74
N ASP A 520 -32.52 -6.33 -9.40
CA ASP A 520 -33.55 -5.30 -9.48
C ASP A 520 -34.50 -5.55 -10.67
N THR A 521 -33.98 -5.99 -11.82
CA THR A 521 -34.81 -6.24 -13.01
C THR A 521 -35.16 -7.72 -13.23
N GLY A 522 -34.35 -8.64 -12.69
CA GLY A 522 -34.45 -10.07 -12.97
C GLY A 522 -33.89 -10.47 -14.34
N ASP A 523 -33.32 -9.53 -15.11
CA ASP A 523 -32.78 -9.80 -16.43
C ASP A 523 -31.39 -10.43 -16.36
N LEU A 524 -31.06 -11.23 -17.37
CA LEU A 524 -29.72 -11.78 -17.54
C LEU A 524 -28.81 -10.74 -18.17
N GLU A 525 -27.80 -10.32 -17.40
CA GLU A 525 -26.82 -9.30 -17.76
C GLU A 525 -25.43 -9.92 -17.97
N TYR A 526 -24.57 -9.19 -18.69
CA TYR A 526 -23.26 -9.68 -19.13
C TYR A 526 -22.13 -8.67 -18.87
N PRO A 527 -20.90 -9.16 -18.58
CA PRO A 527 -19.71 -8.33 -18.59
C PRO A 527 -19.47 -7.72 -19.98
N SER A 528 -18.67 -6.65 -20.04
CA SER A 528 -18.28 -6.06 -21.34
C SER A 528 -17.40 -7.00 -22.17
N GLU A 529 -17.79 -7.22 -23.43
CA GLU A 529 -16.99 -7.94 -24.42
C GLU A 529 -15.66 -7.22 -24.72
N GLU A 530 -15.65 -5.88 -24.67
CA GLU A 530 -14.42 -5.09 -24.79
C GLU A 530 -13.45 -5.42 -23.66
N CYS A 531 -13.97 -5.54 -22.43
CA CYS A 531 -13.18 -5.89 -21.25
C CYS A 531 -12.59 -7.30 -21.39
N ALA A 532 -13.38 -8.27 -21.84
CA ALA A 532 -12.92 -9.63 -22.12
C ALA A 532 -11.81 -9.64 -23.19
N SER A 533 -12.04 -8.94 -24.31
CA SER A 533 -11.12 -8.86 -25.45
C SER A 533 -9.77 -8.25 -25.07
N LYS A 534 -9.78 -7.09 -24.39
CA LYS A 534 -8.54 -6.46 -23.88
C LYS A 534 -7.80 -7.37 -22.89
N THR A 535 -8.53 -8.10 -22.06
CA THR A 535 -7.90 -8.99 -21.07
C THR A 535 -7.23 -10.18 -21.75
N LEU A 536 -7.89 -10.80 -22.73
CA LEU A 536 -7.28 -11.85 -23.54
C LEU A 536 -6.07 -11.34 -24.32
N GLU A 537 -6.12 -10.11 -24.81
CA GLU A 537 -5.00 -9.48 -25.50
C GLU A 537 -3.79 -9.32 -24.58
N TRP A 538 -3.96 -8.88 -23.34
CA TRP A 538 -2.85 -8.51 -22.45
C TRP A 538 -2.43 -9.63 -21.49
N SER A 539 -3.29 -10.62 -21.21
CA SER A 539 -2.98 -11.75 -20.34
C SER A 539 -1.75 -12.52 -20.85
N GLY A 540 -0.80 -12.78 -19.93
CA GLY A 540 0.44 -13.50 -20.25
C GLY A 540 1.49 -12.72 -21.04
N LYS A 541 1.22 -11.47 -21.46
CA LYS A 541 2.22 -10.63 -22.14
C LYS A 541 3.16 -9.96 -21.12
N PRO A 542 4.46 -9.80 -21.45
CA PRO A 542 5.36 -8.96 -20.67
C PRO A 542 4.90 -7.50 -20.69
N ASN A 543 5.19 -6.76 -19.63
CA ASN A 543 4.85 -5.34 -19.53
C ASN A 543 6.14 -4.51 -19.36
N ASP A 544 6.86 -4.37 -20.47
CA ASP A 544 8.19 -3.74 -20.49
C ASP A 544 8.16 -2.30 -19.94
N LYS A 545 7.09 -1.55 -20.23
CA LYS A 545 6.92 -0.18 -19.72
C LYS A 545 6.80 -0.17 -18.19
N PHE A 546 6.02 -1.09 -17.63
CA PHE A 546 5.89 -1.23 -16.19
C PHE A 546 7.19 -1.72 -15.53
N ASP A 547 7.88 -2.67 -16.16
CA ASP A 547 9.16 -3.17 -15.66
C ASP A 547 10.24 -2.07 -15.66
N GLN A 548 10.25 -1.22 -16.68
CA GLN A 548 11.08 -0.01 -16.69
C GLN A 548 10.72 0.93 -15.53
N LEU A 549 9.44 1.19 -15.26
CA LEU A 549 9.01 2.00 -14.12
C LEU A 549 9.47 1.41 -12.78
N LEU A 550 9.41 0.09 -12.63
CA LEU A 550 9.93 -0.61 -11.45
C LEU A 550 11.44 -0.45 -11.29
N ASP A 551 12.19 -0.53 -12.38
CA ASP A 551 13.64 -0.31 -12.37
C ASP A 551 14.01 1.12 -12.01
N LYS A 552 13.25 2.12 -12.49
CA LYS A 552 13.38 3.52 -12.08
C LYS A 552 13.13 3.70 -10.58
N ALA A 553 12.08 3.09 -10.05
CA ALA A 553 11.76 3.12 -8.62
C ALA A 553 12.90 2.56 -7.73
N LYS A 554 13.64 1.55 -8.20
CA LYS A 554 14.82 1.03 -7.47
C LYS A 554 15.93 2.07 -7.35
N TYR A 555 16.09 2.95 -8.34
CA TYR A 555 17.11 4.02 -8.31
C TYR A 555 16.83 5.08 -7.23
N LEU A 556 15.56 5.36 -6.95
CA LEU A 556 15.15 6.34 -5.94
C LEU A 556 15.29 5.83 -4.51
N ASN A 557 15.36 4.52 -4.35
CA ASN A 557 15.34 3.91 -3.04
C ASN A 557 16.63 4.22 -2.24
N CYS A 558 16.45 4.75 -1.03
CA CYS A 558 17.54 5.05 -0.08
C CYS A 558 17.95 3.84 0.79
N GLY A 559 17.81 2.60 0.30
CA GLY A 559 18.23 1.39 1.02
C GLY A 559 17.12 0.64 1.79
N THR A 560 15.85 1.00 1.57
CA THR A 560 14.73 0.09 1.83
C THR A 560 14.65 -0.97 0.72
N ARG A 561 14.23 -2.20 1.03
CA ARG A 561 14.07 -3.22 -0.01
C ARG A 561 12.85 -2.87 -0.88
N VAL A 562 13.07 -2.57 -2.15
CA VAL A 562 12.02 -2.73 -3.17
C VAL A 562 11.88 -4.23 -3.40
N SER A 563 11.05 -4.90 -2.61
CA SER A 563 10.79 -6.33 -2.81
C SER A 563 10.05 -6.53 -4.13
N ASN A 564 10.78 -6.98 -5.15
CA ASN A 564 10.20 -7.59 -6.33
C ASN A 564 9.36 -8.77 -5.88
N VAL A 565 8.10 -8.80 -6.31
CA VAL A 565 7.36 -10.06 -6.39
C VAL A 565 7.46 -10.42 -7.85
N GLN A 566 8.53 -11.14 -8.17
CA GLN A 566 8.65 -12.11 -9.24
C GLN A 566 9.84 -12.97 -8.82
N GLY A 567 9.63 -14.28 -8.71
CA GLY A 567 10.69 -15.23 -8.37
C GLY A 567 11.87 -15.10 -9.33
N GLY A 568 13.09 -15.27 -8.80
CA GLY A 568 14.33 -15.27 -9.57
C GLY A 568 15.11 -13.96 -9.46
N SER A 569 15.93 -13.82 -8.43
CA SER A 569 17.09 -12.93 -8.51
C SER A 569 18.24 -13.70 -9.17
N VAL A 570 18.45 -13.52 -10.47
CA VAL A 570 19.79 -13.66 -11.04
C VAL A 570 20.43 -12.30 -10.89
N ILE A 571 21.31 -12.17 -9.89
CA ILE A 571 22.31 -11.10 -9.87
C ILE A 571 23.27 -11.44 -11.01
N PRO A 572 23.49 -10.59 -12.02
CA PRO A 572 24.62 -10.78 -12.91
C PRO A 572 25.88 -10.66 -12.04
N LYS A 573 26.63 -11.76 -11.91
CA LYS A 573 28.01 -11.65 -11.44
C LYS A 573 28.72 -10.76 -12.45
N VAL A 574 29.15 -9.59 -12.00
CA VAL A 574 30.14 -8.79 -12.70
C VAL A 574 31.42 -9.61 -12.69
N THR A 575 31.84 -10.08 -13.86
CA THR A 575 33.22 -10.53 -14.12
C THR A 575 34.15 -9.35 -14.14
#